data_AF-M1NHZ3-F1
#
_entry.id   AF-M1NHZ3-F1
#
_cell.length_a   1.000
_cell.length_b   1.000
_cell.length_c   1.000
_cell.angle_alpha   90.00
_cell.angle_beta   90.00
_cell.angle_gamma   90.00
#
_symmetry.space_group_name_H-M   'P 1'
#
loop_
_entity.id
_entity.type
_entity.pdbx_description
1 polymer ?
#
loop_
_entity_poly.entity_id
_entity_poly.type
_entity_poly.pdbx_seq_one_letter_code
_entity_poly.pdbx_strand_id
1 'polypeptide(L)'
;MTLKELNKKCGCFARKIQQCTQEERCNGHPGPLSKSIQAGKVKICKVTGDRKLCARMASLGVLPGQEAELICPQNGSQCLLKVHGGTLSLDEVTSNNIIVQSV
;
A
#
# COMPACT_ATOMS: atom_id res chain seq x y z
N MET A 1 19.01 19.77 -3.26
CA MET A 1 19.57 18.63 -2.51
C MET A 1 19.10 17.34 -3.16
N THR A 2 20.03 16.58 -3.72
CA THR A 2 19.74 15.30 -4.40
C THR A 2 19.75 14.15 -3.41
N LEU A 3 18.85 13.18 -3.57
CA LEU A 3 18.65 11.99 -2.71
C LEU A 3 19.88 11.10 -2.48
N LYS A 4 21.03 11.42 -3.11
CA LYS A 4 22.26 10.62 -3.06
C LYS A 4 23.01 10.73 -1.73
N GLU A 5 22.76 11.77 -0.92
CA GLU A 5 23.56 12.04 0.28
C GLU A 5 23.04 11.41 1.60
N LEU A 6 21.81 10.85 1.62
CA LEU A 6 21.26 10.18 2.81
C LEU A 6 21.81 8.76 3.02
N ASN A 7 22.70 8.30 2.13
CA ASN A 7 23.20 6.92 2.07
C ASN A 7 24.21 6.56 3.19
N LYS A 8 24.74 7.53 3.95
CA LYS A 8 25.90 7.27 4.81
C LYS A 8 25.58 6.95 6.29
N LYS A 9 24.32 6.95 6.74
CA LYS A 9 24.02 6.83 8.18
C LYS A 9 23.01 5.79 8.66
N CYS A 10 22.31 5.04 7.80
CA CYS A 10 21.49 3.91 8.28
C CYS A 10 21.04 3.01 7.12
N GLY A 11 21.64 1.82 6.97
CA GLY A 11 21.25 0.84 5.94
C GLY A 11 19.78 0.40 6.02
N CYS A 12 19.13 0.55 7.17
CA CYS A 12 17.69 0.30 7.34
C CYS A 12 16.81 1.31 6.58
N PHE A 13 17.19 2.59 6.54
CA PHE A 13 16.42 3.61 5.83
C PHE A 13 16.57 3.47 4.32
N ALA A 14 17.77 3.18 3.83
CA ALA A 14 18.02 2.97 2.41
C ALA A 14 17.21 1.77 1.86
N ARG A 15 17.17 0.64 2.60
CA ARG A 15 16.34 -0.52 2.23
C ARG A 15 14.85 -0.21 2.26
N LYS A 16 14.37 0.54 3.27
CA LYS A 16 12.95 0.91 3.39
C LYS A 16 12.52 1.87 2.27
N ILE A 17 13.41 2.78 1.83
CA ILE A 17 13.17 3.68 0.69
C ILE A 17 13.24 2.91 -0.65
N GLN A 18 14.18 1.98 -0.81
CA GLN A 18 14.22 1.08 -1.97
C GLN A 18 12.93 0.27 -2.10
N GLN A 19 12.35 -0.17 -0.97
CA GLN A 19 11.07 -0.85 -0.99
C GLN A 19 9.91 0.04 -1.48
N CYS A 20 10.00 1.36 -1.31
CA CYS A 20 9.00 2.29 -1.84
C CYS A 20 9.20 2.65 -3.32
N THR A 21 10.38 2.39 -3.89
CA THR A 21 10.78 2.85 -5.24
C THR A 21 10.95 1.73 -6.27
N GLN A 22 10.87 0.46 -5.88
CA GLN A 22 10.87 -0.64 -6.83
C GLN A 22 9.54 -0.71 -7.60
N GLU A 23 9.58 -0.35 -8.87
CA GLU A 23 8.45 -0.39 -9.81
C GLU A 23 8.02 -1.83 -10.17
N GLU A 24 8.89 -2.84 -10.01
CA GLU A 24 8.67 -4.23 -10.45
C GLU A 24 7.88 -5.13 -9.47
N ARG A 25 7.13 -4.56 -8.52
CA ARG A 25 6.49 -5.39 -7.47
C ARG A 25 5.23 -6.11 -7.91
N CYS A 26 4.64 -5.66 -9.01
CA CYS A 26 3.36 -6.11 -9.50
C CYS A 26 3.43 -6.38 -11.00
N ASN A 27 3.13 -7.63 -11.37
CA ASN A 27 3.20 -8.13 -12.75
C ASN A 27 1.80 -8.22 -13.41
N GLY A 28 0.74 -7.89 -12.68
CA GLY A 28 -0.65 -7.97 -13.14
C GLY A 28 -1.21 -6.65 -13.66
N HIS A 29 -2.53 -6.48 -13.56
CA HIS A 29 -3.22 -5.21 -13.82
C HIS A 29 -3.41 -4.46 -12.49
N PRO A 30 -2.43 -3.66 -12.03
CA PRO A 30 -2.57 -2.93 -10.78
C PRO A 30 -3.67 -1.88 -10.89
N GLY A 31 -4.53 -1.83 -9.88
CA GLY A 31 -5.64 -0.89 -9.79
C GLY A 31 -5.80 -0.35 -8.37
N PRO A 32 -6.49 0.78 -8.20
CA PRO A 32 -6.81 1.28 -6.87
C PRO A 32 -7.74 0.30 -6.15
N LEU A 33 -7.56 0.16 -4.84
CA LEU A 33 -8.34 -0.76 -4.00
C LEU A 33 -9.84 -0.48 -4.08
N SER A 34 -10.22 0.79 -4.24
CA SER A 34 -11.60 1.25 -4.44
C SER A 34 -12.30 0.65 -5.66
N LYS A 35 -11.55 0.24 -6.69
CA LYS A 35 -12.09 -0.41 -7.90
C LYS A 35 -12.10 -1.93 -7.81
N SER A 36 -11.59 -2.50 -6.72
CA SER A 36 -11.65 -3.94 -6.53
C SER A 36 -13.09 -4.37 -6.27
N ILE A 37 -13.62 -5.23 -7.13
CA ILE A 37 -15.01 -5.70 -7.07
C ILE A 37 -15.11 -6.99 -6.25
N GLN A 38 -13.99 -7.69 -6.05
CA GLN A 38 -13.96 -9.00 -5.42
C GLN A 38 -13.17 -8.96 -4.11
N ALA A 39 -13.71 -9.63 -3.10
CA ALA A 39 -12.99 -9.94 -1.86
C ALA A 39 -11.91 -10.98 -2.15
N GLY A 40 -10.83 -10.98 -1.37
CA GLY A 40 -9.76 -11.95 -1.50
C GLY A 40 -8.38 -11.38 -1.21
N LYS A 41 -7.36 -12.20 -1.48
CA LYS A 41 -5.97 -11.80 -1.27
C LYS A 41 -5.53 -10.84 -2.36
N VAL A 42 -4.89 -9.76 -1.93
CA VAL A 42 -4.35 -8.73 -2.81
C VAL A 42 -2.93 -8.41 -2.38
N LYS A 43 -2.08 -8.05 -3.34
CA LYS A 43 -0.73 -7.57 -3.08
C LYS A 43 -0.71 -6.06 -3.22
N ILE A 44 -0.19 -5.37 -2.22
CA ILE A 44 -0.02 -3.92 -2.24
C ILE A 44 1.14 -3.59 -3.17
N CYS A 45 0.85 -2.90 -4.26
CA CYS A 45 1.85 -2.47 -5.25
C CYS A 45 2.46 -1.14 -4.86
N LYS A 46 1.62 -0.18 -4.47
CA LYS A 46 2.01 1.21 -4.23
C LYS A 46 1.02 1.90 -3.30
N VAL A 47 1.51 2.87 -2.55
CA VAL A 47 0.67 3.84 -1.83
C VAL A 47 1.01 5.22 -2.40
N THR A 48 0.00 5.95 -2.88
CA THR A 48 0.11 7.30 -3.42
C THR A 48 -0.46 8.34 -2.43
N GLY A 49 -0.26 9.62 -2.71
CA GLY A 49 -0.75 10.72 -1.90
C GLY A 49 0.37 11.50 -1.20
N ASP A 50 0.01 12.25 -0.16
CA ASP A 50 0.95 13.09 0.56
C ASP A 50 1.84 12.28 1.53
N ARG A 51 2.88 12.94 2.05
CA ARG A 51 3.83 12.31 2.99
C ARG A 51 3.14 11.79 4.25
N LYS A 52 2.07 12.45 4.72
CA LYS A 52 1.37 12.09 5.95
C LYS A 52 0.56 10.82 5.75
N LEU A 53 -0.14 10.69 4.63
CA LEU A 53 -0.90 9.51 4.25
C LEU A 53 0.01 8.29 4.11
N CYS A 54 1.10 8.42 3.35
CA CYS A 54 2.07 7.34 3.18
C CYS A 54 2.66 6.89 4.53
N ALA A 55 3.02 7.83 5.41
CA ALA A 55 3.53 7.52 6.74
C ALA A 55 2.46 6.81 7.60
N ARG A 56 1.21 7.28 7.57
CA ARG A 56 0.09 6.66 8.28
C ARG A 56 -0.15 5.23 7.82
N MET A 57 -0.22 5.01 6.50
CA MET A 57 -0.43 3.69 5.91
C MET A 57 0.70 2.73 6.26
N ALA A 58 1.95 3.19 6.19
CA ALA A 58 3.12 2.41 6.60
C ALA A 58 3.07 2.00 8.09
N SER A 59 2.63 2.89 8.97
CA SER A 59 2.45 2.59 10.41
C SER A 59 1.32 1.58 10.67
N LEU A 60 0.35 1.49 9.77
CA LEU A 60 -0.73 0.48 9.81
C LEU A 60 -0.34 -0.84 9.11
N GLY A 61 0.91 -0.98 8.65
CA GLY A 61 1.40 -2.18 7.96
C GLY A 61 1.08 -2.23 6.46
N VAL A 62 0.45 -1.20 5.90
CA VAL A 62 0.17 -1.09 4.47
C VAL A 62 1.44 -0.61 3.76
N LEU A 63 2.25 -1.57 3.29
CA LEU A 63 3.53 -1.33 2.64
C LEU A 63 3.55 -1.99 1.26
N PRO A 64 4.21 -1.37 0.26
CA PRO A 64 4.45 -2.01 -1.03
C PRO A 64 5.09 -3.39 -0.84
N GLY A 65 4.68 -4.36 -1.66
CA GLY A 65 5.15 -5.74 -1.65
C GLY A 65 4.48 -6.64 -0.61
N GLN A 66 3.71 -6.10 0.35
CA GLN A 66 2.97 -6.91 1.32
C GLN A 66 1.67 -7.46 0.74
N GLU A 67 1.28 -8.62 1.24
CA GLU A 67 -0.05 -9.19 0.99
C GLU A 67 -1.03 -8.72 2.05
N ALA A 68 -2.26 -8.50 1.61
CA ALA A 68 -3.39 -8.14 2.44
C ALA A 68 -4.63 -8.93 1.97
N GLU A 69 -5.65 -8.98 2.80
CA GLU A 69 -6.92 -9.63 2.47
C GLU A 69 -8.01 -8.57 2.44
N LEU A 70 -8.58 -8.32 1.26
CA LEU A 70 -9.76 -7.48 1.10
C LEU A 70 -10.98 -8.29 1.54
N ILE A 71 -11.54 -7.97 2.71
CA ILE A 71 -12.69 -8.68 3.27
C ILE A 71 -13.98 -8.22 2.58
N CYS A 72 -14.13 -6.90 2.42
CA CYS A 72 -15.30 -6.30 1.80
C CYS A 72 -14.86 -5.27 0.73
N PRO A 73 -15.00 -5.59 -0.57
CA PRO A 73 -14.86 -4.64 -1.66
C PRO A 73 -16.05 -3.67 -1.59
N GLN A 74 -15.82 -2.46 -1.06
CA GLN A 74 -16.80 -1.37 -0.99
C GLN A 74 -18.18 -1.72 -0.38
N ASN A 75 -18.37 -1.36 0.89
CA ASN A 75 -19.70 -1.23 1.49
C ASN A 75 -20.05 0.27 1.60
N GLY A 76 -20.60 0.83 0.53
CA GLY A 76 -20.75 2.28 0.39
C GLY A 76 -19.42 2.96 0.04
N SER A 77 -19.00 3.95 0.84
CA SER A 77 -17.74 4.70 0.65
C SER A 77 -16.55 4.13 1.43
N GLN A 78 -16.69 2.95 2.04
CA GLN A 78 -15.65 2.33 2.86
C GLN A 78 -15.35 0.89 2.43
N CYS A 79 -14.10 0.45 2.62
CA CYS A 79 -13.69 -0.94 2.44
C CYS A 79 -12.96 -1.48 3.67
N LEU A 80 -13.00 -2.81 3.85
CA LEU A 80 -12.33 -3.49 4.96
C LEU A 80 -11.14 -4.29 4.45
N LEU A 81 -9.95 -3.90 4.91
CA LEU A 81 -8.68 -4.52 4.52
C LEU A 81 -8.03 -5.14 5.75
N LYS A 82 -7.69 -6.42 5.68
CA LYS A 82 -6.97 -7.13 6.73
C LYS A 82 -5.48 -7.19 6.41
N VAL A 83 -4.66 -6.70 7.34
CA VAL A 83 -3.21 -6.56 7.22
C VAL A 83 -2.58 -7.04 8.51
N HIS A 84 -1.64 -7.99 8.43
CA HIS A 84 -0.94 -8.57 9.60
C HIS A 84 -1.86 -9.00 10.75
N GLY A 85 -3.06 -9.51 10.43
CA GLY A 85 -4.05 -9.96 11.43
C GLY A 85 -4.94 -8.86 12.02
N GLY A 86 -4.65 -7.59 11.75
CA GLY A 86 -5.54 -6.46 12.06
C GLY A 86 -6.46 -6.12 10.90
N THR A 87 -7.65 -5.57 11.20
CA THR A 87 -8.60 -5.09 10.19
C THR A 87 -8.62 -3.56 10.16
N LEU A 88 -8.47 -3.00 8.97
CA LEU A 88 -8.51 -1.57 8.70
C LEU A 88 -9.79 -1.24 7.95
N SER A 89 -10.55 -0.26 8.45
CA SER A 89 -11.60 0.39 7.68
C SER A 89 -11.01 1.61 6.97
N LEU A 90 -11.11 1.63 5.65
CA LEU A 90 -10.54 2.65 4.79
C LEU A 90 -11.66 3.36 4.05
N ASP A 91 -11.63 4.69 4.07
CA ASP A 91 -12.51 5.52 3.25
C ASP A 91 -12.14 5.46 1.75
N GLU A 92 -13.01 6.00 0.92
CA GLU A 92 -12.84 6.05 -0.53
C GLU A 92 -11.57 6.80 -0.97
N VAL A 93 -11.23 7.91 -0.32
CA VAL A 93 -10.04 8.70 -0.68
C VAL A 93 -8.76 7.92 -0.34
N THR A 94 -8.73 7.29 0.83
CA THR A 94 -7.60 6.46 1.25
C THR A 94 -7.47 5.22 0.36
N SER A 95 -8.57 4.51 0.06
CA SER A 95 -8.56 3.31 -0.78
C SER A 95 -8.21 3.60 -2.25
N ASN A 96 -8.59 4.76 -2.79
CA ASN A 96 -8.15 5.24 -4.10
C ASN A 96 -6.62 5.43 -4.19
N ASN A 97 -5.96 5.71 -3.06
CA ASN A 97 -4.52 5.92 -2.99
C ASN A 97 -3.71 4.64 -2.75
N ILE A 98 -4.37 3.49 -2.58
CA ILE A 98 -3.68 2.21 -2.38
C ILE A 98 -3.85 1.40 -3.66
N ILE A 99 -2.76 1.19 -4.36
CA ILE A 99 -2.73 0.43 -5.60
C ILE A 99 -2.41 -1.02 -5.26
N VAL A 100 -3.26 -1.92 -5.72
CA VAL A 100 -3.15 -3.36 -5.48
C VAL A 100 -3.26 -4.16 -6.77
N GLN A 101 -2.81 -5.41 -6.72
CA GLN A 101 -3.14 -6.42 -7.71
C GLN A 101 -3.76 -7.63 -7.00
N SER A 102 -4.66 -8.33 -7.68
CA SER A 102 -5.08 -9.66 -7.23
C SER A 102 -3.88 -10.61 -7.22
N VAL A 103 -3.87 -11.53 -6.26
CA VAL A 103 -2.86 -12.60 -6.14
C VAL A 103 -3.39 -13.88 -6.76
#